data_AF-A0A3M1HS93-F1
#
_entry.id   AF-A0A3M1HS93-F1
#
_cell.length_a   1.000
_cell.length_b   1.000
_cell.length_c   1.000
_cell.angle_alpha   90.00
_cell.angle_beta   90.00
_cell.angle_gamma   90.00
#
_symmetry.space_group_name_H-M   'P 1'
#
loop_
_entity.id
_entity.type
_entity.pdbx_description
1 polymer ?
#
loop_
_entity_poly.entity_id
_entity_poly.type
_entity_poly.pdbx_seq_one_letter_code
_entity_poly.pdbx_strand_id
1 'polypeptide(L)' 'MSLLRPAKHGDALFRWLARGAAGAVVLLFAAMLWELAKASWPAWHTFGLGVLVGGEWDPVRERFGALVPIFGTIATT' A
#
# COMPACT_ATOMS: atom_id res chain seq x y z
N MET A 1 -14.43 -36.21 32.08
CA MET A 1 -13.55 -35.84 30.94
C MET A 1 -14.37 -35.95 29.66
N SER A 2 -15.13 -34.90 29.32
CA SER A 2 -15.99 -34.91 28.14
C SER A 2 -15.14 -34.71 26.88
N LEU A 3 -15.13 -35.74 26.06
CA LEU A 3 -14.48 -35.79 24.75
C LEU A 3 -15.18 -34.81 23.80
N LEU A 4 -14.56 -33.66 23.53
CA LEU A 4 -14.93 -32.81 22.41
C LEU A 4 -14.66 -33.61 21.13
N ARG A 5 -15.72 -34.16 20.52
CA ARG A 5 -15.63 -34.78 19.20
C ARG A 5 -15.14 -33.72 18.22
N PRO A 6 -14.02 -33.92 17.49
CA PRO A 6 -13.60 -32.98 16.46
C PRO A 6 -14.68 -32.94 15.39
N ALA A 7 -15.35 -31.78 15.27
CA ALA A 7 -16.32 -31.53 14.22
C ALA A 7 -15.58 -31.36 12.89
N LYS A 8 -15.29 -32.48 12.23
CA LYS A 8 -14.49 -32.55 10.99
C LYS A 8 -14.91 -31.53 9.91
N HIS A 9 -16.20 -31.23 9.84
CA HIS A 9 -16.77 -30.26 8.91
C HIS A 9 -16.47 -28.80 9.31
N GLY A 10 -16.49 -28.47 10.60
CA GLY A 10 -16.17 -27.14 11.10
C GLY A 10 -14.71 -26.78 10.86
N ASP A 11 -13.80 -27.73 11.11
CA ASP A 11 -12.37 -27.54 10.86
C ASP A 11 -12.06 -27.34 9.38
N ALA A 12 -12.76 -28.05 8.48
CA ALA A 12 -12.59 -27.89 7.04
C ALA A 12 -13.07 -26.51 6.57
N LEU A 13 -14.25 -26.08 7.01
CA LEU A 13 -14.80 -24.76 6.68
C LEU A 13 -13.90 -23.62 7.19
N PHE A 14 -13.48 -23.70 8.45
CA PHE A 14 -12.59 -22.71 9.05
C PHE A 14 -11.28 -22.58 8.28
N ARG A 15 -10.66 -23.70 7.88
CA ARG A 15 -9.43 -23.68 7.08
C ARG A 15 -9.60 -22.99 5.73
N TRP A 16 -10.72 -23.22 5.03
CA TRP A 16 -10.99 -22.57 3.76
C TRP A 16 -11.26 -21.07 3.92
N LEU A 17 -12.03 -20.68 4.94
CA LEU A 17 -12.28 -19.27 5.25
C LEU A 17 -10.99 -18.53 5.63
N ALA A 18 -10.15 -19.12 6.48
CA ALA A 18 -8.87 -18.52 6.88
C ALA A 18 -7.93 -18.34 5.67
N ARG A 19 -7.85 -19.34 4.77
CA ARG A 19 -7.07 -19.23 3.53
C ARG A 19 -7.66 -18.20 2.57
N GLY A 20 -8.99 -18.15 2.45
CA GLY A 20 -9.69 -17.15 1.65
C GLY A 20 -9.42 -15.73 2.14
N ALA A 21 -9.47 -15.51 3.46
CA ALA A 21 -9.15 -14.23 4.08
C ALA A 21 -7.69 -13.82 3.84
N ALA A 22 -6.74 -14.75 4.02
CA ALA A 22 -5.33 -14.49 3.72
C ALA A 22 -5.12 -14.12 2.23
N GLY A 23 -5.77 -14.85 1.31
CA GLY A 23 -5.73 -14.54 -0.12
C GLY A 23 -6.36 -13.19 -0.44
N ALA A 24 -7.50 -12.85 0.17
CA ALA A 24 -8.18 -11.57 -0.01
C ALA A 24 -7.30 -10.39 0.42
N VAL A 25 -6.59 -10.50 1.55
CA VAL A 25 -5.65 -9.46 2.00
C VAL A 25 -4.53 -9.26 0.98
N VAL A 26 -3.94 -10.33 0.46
CA VAL A 26 -2.88 -10.24 -0.57
C VAL A 26 -3.41 -9.60 -1.85
N LEU A 27 -4.61 -10.00 -2.29
CA LEU A 27 -5.24 -9.42 -3.49
C LEU A 27 -5.55 -7.93 -3.31
N LEU A 28 -6.07 -7.53 -2.15
CA LEU A 28 -6.33 -6.14 -1.83
C LEU A 28 -5.03 -5.33 -1.82
N PHE A 29 -3.99 -5.84 -1.20
CA PHE A 29 -2.68 -5.18 -1.19
C PHE A 29 -2.11 -5.01 -2.61
N ALA A 30 -2.17 -6.06 -3.43
CA ALA A 30 -1.75 -5.98 -4.83
C ALA A 30 -2.60 -4.97 -5.64
N ALA A 31 -3.92 -4.94 -5.43
CA ALA A 31 -4.81 -3.98 -6.06
C ALA A 31 -4.48 -2.54 -5.64
N MET A 32 -4.18 -2.30 -4.36
CA MET A 32 -3.74 -0.99 -3.88
C MET A 32 -2.44 -0.53 -4.56
N LEU A 33 -1.44 -1.41 -4.65
CA LEU A 33 -0.20 -1.11 -5.35
C LEU A 33 -0.44 -0.82 -6.84
N TRP A 34 -1.34 -1.57 -7.47
CA TRP A 34 -1.74 -1.38 -8.87
C TRP A 34 -2.42 -0.02 -9.09
N GLU A 35 -3.39 0.34 -8.25
CA GLU A 35 -4.04 1.66 -8.30
C GLU A 35 -3.04 2.79 -8.07
N LEU A 36 -2.16 2.65 -7.08
CA LEU A 36 -1.12 3.64 -6.80
C LEU A 36 -0.17 3.82 -7.99
N ALA A 37 0.26 2.72 -8.62
CA ALA A 37 1.13 2.77 -9.80
C ALA A 37 0.44 3.48 -10.98
N LYS A 38 -0.83 3.17 -11.25
CA LYS A 38 -1.61 3.84 -12.30
C LYS A 38 -1.81 5.33 -12.01
N ALA A 39 -2.21 5.67 -10.79
CA ALA A 39 -2.48 7.05 -10.40
C ALA A 39 -1.20 7.91 -10.37
N SER A 40 -0.06 7.33 -9.99
CA SER A 40 1.23 8.02 -9.96
C SER A 40 1.93 8.06 -11.32
N TRP A 41 1.49 7.31 -12.33
CA TRP A 41 2.12 7.24 -13.64
C TRP A 41 2.42 8.61 -14.29
N PRO A 42 1.49 9.60 -14.29
CA PRO A 42 1.78 10.93 -14.85
C PRO A 42 2.90 11.65 -14.09
N ALA A 43 2.99 11.49 -12.77
CA ALA A 43 4.05 12.10 -11.96
C ALA A 43 5.43 11.55 -12.33
N TRP A 44 5.53 10.26 -12.66
CA TRP A 44 6.77 9.68 -13.16
C TRP A 44 7.19 10.24 -14.52
N HIS A 45 6.25 10.57 -15.40
CA HIS A 45 6.55 11.19 -16.71
C HIS A 45 6.96 12.66 -16.59
N THR A 46 6.28 13.43 -15.73
CA THR A 46 6.54 14.88 -15.59
C THR A 46 7.83 15.18 -14.82
N PHE A 47 8.17 14.36 -13.83
CA PHE A 47 9.26 14.66 -12.89
C PHE A 47 10.36 13.60 -12.85
N GLY A 48 10.12 12.39 -13.35
CA GLY A 48 11.10 11.29 -13.34
C GLY A 48 11.66 11.00 -11.93
N LEU A 49 12.93 10.63 -11.86
CA LEU A 49 13.64 10.52 -10.57
C LEU A 49 13.79 11.87 -9.84
N GLY A 50 13.54 12.99 -10.52
CA GLY A 50 13.52 14.33 -9.96
C GLY A 50 12.43 14.55 -8.92
N VAL A 51 11.39 13.70 -8.84
CA VAL A 51 10.44 13.71 -7.69
C VAL A 51 11.17 13.44 -6.39
N LEU A 52 12.06 12.45 -6.36
CA LEU A 52 12.69 11.97 -5.12
C LEU A 52 13.77 12.93 -4.62
N VAL A 53 14.46 13.61 -5.54
CA VAL A 53 15.64 14.45 -5.23
C VAL A 53 15.38 15.95 -5.40
N GLY A 54 14.27 16.34 -6.02
CA GLY A 54 13.91 17.73 -6.25
C GLY A 54 13.64 18.46 -4.93
N GLY A 55 14.44 19.50 -4.66
CA GLY A 55 14.27 20.37 -3.49
C GLY A 55 13.33 21.56 -3.73
N GLU A 56 12.68 21.63 -4.90
CA GLU A 56 11.81 22.74 -5.27
C GLU A 56 10.34 22.40 -5.02
N TRP A 57 9.62 23.35 -4.42
CA TRP A 57 8.17 23.33 -4.28
C TRP A 57 7.59 24.59 -4.94
N ASP A 58 7.22 24.49 -6.21
CA ASP A 58 6.62 25.58 -6.99
C ASP A 58 5.21 25.17 -7.48
N PRO A 59 4.15 25.53 -6.73
CA PRO A 59 2.78 25.18 -7.09
C PRO A 59 2.24 25.94 -8.32
N VAL A 60 2.90 27.02 -8.74
CA VAL A 60 2.50 27.81 -9.92
C VAL A 60 2.97 27.13 -11.20
N ARG A 61 4.15 26.51 -11.17
CA ARG A 61 4.72 25.75 -12.30
C ARG A 61 4.48 24.23 -12.19
N GLU A 62 3.63 23.82 -11.26
CA GLU A 62 3.34 22.41 -10.94
C GLU A 62 4.63 21.60 -10.68
N ARG A 63 5.63 22.13 -9.96
CA ARG A 63 6.84 21.37 -9.59
C ARG A 63 6.80 20.98 -8.12
N PHE A 64 6.58 19.68 -7.87
CA PHE A 64 6.41 19.14 -6.53
C PHE A 64 7.50 18.08 -6.23
N GLY A 65 8.60 18.52 -5.62
CA GLY A 65 9.63 17.62 -5.12
C GLY A 65 9.27 16.97 -3.79
N ALA A 66 9.52 15.67 -3.65
CA ALA A 66 9.28 14.90 -2.42
C ALA A 66 10.28 15.24 -1.30
N LEU A 67 11.43 15.84 -1.63
CA LEU A 67 12.46 16.18 -0.64
C LEU A 67 11.97 17.25 0.35
N VAL A 68 11.16 18.20 -0.11
CA VAL A 68 10.63 19.31 0.70
C VAL A 68 9.75 18.82 1.86
N PRO A 69 8.71 18.00 1.65
CA PRO A 69 7.91 17.45 2.76
C PRO A 69 8.72 16.48 3.66
N ILE A 70 9.68 15.73 3.11
CA ILE A 70 10.57 14.87 3.92
C ILE A 70 11.39 15.73 4.90
N PHE A 71 12.03 16.79 4.40
CA PHE A 71 12.77 17.73 5.25
C PHE A 71 11.86 18.41 6.28
N GLY A 72 10.66 18.84 5.89
CA GLY A 72 9.70 19.45 6.83
C GLY A 72 9.34 18.52 8.00
N THR A 73 9.20 17.21 7.72
CA THR A 73 8.88 16.20 8.74
C THR A 73 10.05 16.00 9.72
N ILE A 74 11.28 15.90 9.19
CA ILE A 74 12.50 15.67 10.00
C ILE A 74 12.89 16.93 10.77
N ALA A 75 12.76 18.12 10.18
CA ALA A 75 13.19 19.36 10.80
C ALA A 75 12.24 19.86 11.90
N THR A 76 10.96 19.48 11.83
CA THR A 76 9.93 19.91 12.80
C THR A 76 9.70 18.92 13.93
N THR A 77 10.04 17.64 13.73
CA THR A 77 9.99 16.60 14.80
C THR A 77 11.25 16.67 15.64
#